data_AF-G8SF89-F1
#
_entry.id   AF-G8SF89-F1
#
_cell.length_a   1.000
_cell.length_b   1.000
_cell.length_c   1.000
_cell.angle_alpha   90.00
_cell.angle_beta   90.00
_cell.angle_gamma   90.00
#
_symmetry.space_group_name_H-M   'P 1'
#
loop_
_entity.id
_entity.type
_entity.pdbx_description
1 polymer ?
#
loop_
_entity_poly.entity_id
_entity_poly.type
_entity_poly.pdbx_seq_one_letter_code
_entity_poly.pdbx_strand_id
1 'polypeptide(L)'
;MVGHQHAAAIPQWISPDRFEPYLRHAGHDRDKACELYEWAAELNSAAFQAIHYVEVILRNAIDLQLQKRRNEDAAKIPWFLTPLGSDNKSQQEIDYAVAQVRERLRKVDKRKDTRAQIVAGLTFGFWANLLQTRHEDLWRSTIRHAFPRSSGNRSDVAPIVFKLRTFRNRLAHHDSLLAVDVPFQINQMITLLDWIDEDAAHWLRSTEKATAVHAQRPFARNDTVVVAGADAWPLYQKVHAYVCQPGRAFQPVEHLAFYTARAIQPEIPVIRERIDNVDWTTAESRRRRATGDPKDQRLADIIDQSIADGWTGGRYQVFLLSAPGDTGHHTRRSTIPHTAPPGRGQAYTQGQRYAVRQKLISARTTSDLT
;
A
#
# COMPACT_ATOMS: atom_id res chain seq x y z
N MET A 1 5.54 -31.66 19.44
CA MET A 1 5.98 -30.62 18.49
C MET A 1 7.46 -30.82 18.28
N VAL A 2 7.90 -31.01 17.04
CA VAL A 2 9.33 -31.03 16.70
C VAL A 2 9.77 -29.56 16.75
N GLY A 3 10.77 -29.24 17.56
CA GLY A 3 11.31 -27.87 17.64
C GLY A 3 11.92 -27.44 16.30
N HIS A 4 12.02 -26.13 16.07
CA HIS A 4 12.54 -25.63 14.81
C HIS A 4 14.03 -25.98 14.70
N GLN A 5 14.41 -26.67 13.62
CA GLN A 5 15.74 -27.26 13.46
C GLN A 5 16.89 -26.26 13.68
N HIS A 6 16.65 -24.97 13.40
CA HIS A 6 17.65 -23.91 13.46
C HIS A 6 17.39 -22.85 14.55
N ALA A 7 16.51 -23.12 15.53
CA ALA A 7 16.12 -22.14 16.56
C ALA A 7 17.28 -21.55 17.38
N ALA A 8 18.36 -22.33 17.55
CA ALA A 8 19.57 -21.88 18.24
C ALA A 8 20.54 -21.09 17.34
N ALA A 9 20.50 -21.31 16.02
CA ALA A 9 21.49 -20.80 15.07
C ALA A 9 21.04 -19.52 14.36
N ILE A 10 19.79 -19.44 13.90
CA ILE A 10 19.24 -18.27 13.17
C ILE A 10 19.45 -16.95 13.94
N PRO A 11 19.18 -16.86 15.26
CA PRO A 11 19.39 -15.62 16.01
C PRO A 11 20.87 -15.18 16.08
N GLN A 12 21.83 -16.05 15.75
CA GLN A 12 23.26 -15.73 15.73
C GLN A 12 23.70 -15.13 14.40
N TRP A 13 22.98 -15.40 13.30
CA TRP A 13 23.29 -14.88 11.97
C TRP A 13 22.62 -13.54 11.68
N ILE A 14 21.63 -13.17 12.48
CA ILE A 14 20.86 -11.94 12.36
C ILE A 14 21.19 -11.05 13.55
N SER A 15 21.34 -9.74 13.33
CA SER A 15 21.55 -8.85 14.47
C SER A 15 20.35 -8.89 15.43
N PRO A 16 20.57 -8.80 16.76
CA PRO A 16 19.49 -8.86 17.73
C PRO A 16 18.33 -7.90 17.43
N ASP A 17 18.64 -6.66 17.07
CA ASP A 17 17.64 -5.63 16.74
C ASP A 17 16.78 -5.99 15.52
N ARG A 18 17.32 -6.74 14.56
CA ARG A 18 16.61 -7.19 13.36
C ARG A 18 15.73 -8.41 13.65
N PHE A 19 16.11 -9.25 14.62
CA PHE A 19 15.36 -10.44 15.01
C PHE A 19 14.28 -10.16 16.08
N GLU A 20 14.50 -9.15 16.92
CA GLU A 20 13.62 -8.74 18.01
C GLU A 20 12.14 -8.48 17.61
N PRO A 21 11.81 -7.88 16.44
CA PRO A 21 10.43 -7.81 15.98
C PRO A 21 9.74 -9.18 15.85
N TYR A 22 10.47 -10.21 15.41
CA TYR A 22 9.94 -11.56 15.24
C TYR A 22 9.72 -12.23 16.60
N LEU A 23 10.68 -12.10 17.53
CA LEU A 23 10.54 -12.57 18.92
C LEU A 23 9.31 -11.98 19.58
N ARG A 24 9.12 -10.66 19.51
CA ARG A 24 7.96 -10.01 20.12
C ARG A 24 6.64 -10.51 19.54
N HIS A 25 6.56 -10.68 18.22
CA HIS A 25 5.34 -11.21 17.58
C HIS A 25 5.10 -12.68 17.92
N ALA A 26 6.16 -13.44 18.16
CA ALA A 26 6.11 -14.84 18.58
C ALA A 26 5.86 -15.02 20.09
N GLY A 27 5.70 -13.94 20.87
CA GLY A 27 5.57 -14.04 22.33
C GLY A 27 6.86 -14.52 23.01
N HIS A 28 8.01 -14.14 22.45
CA HIS A 28 9.37 -14.57 22.84
C HIS A 28 9.65 -16.07 22.69
N ASP A 29 8.78 -16.80 21.99
CA ASP A 29 9.03 -18.17 21.55
C ASP A 29 10.03 -18.17 20.38
N ARG A 30 11.20 -18.77 20.59
CA ARG A 30 12.28 -18.77 19.61
C ARG A 30 11.99 -19.62 18.39
N ASP A 31 11.31 -20.75 18.55
CA ASP A 31 10.98 -21.64 17.44
C ASP A 31 10.03 -20.91 16.47
N LYS A 32 8.95 -20.34 17.01
CA LYS A 32 7.99 -19.54 16.24
C LYS A 32 8.63 -18.29 15.64
N ALA A 33 9.55 -17.63 16.34
CA ALA A 33 10.24 -16.46 15.79
C ALA A 33 11.09 -16.82 14.56
N CYS A 34 11.71 -18.00 14.54
CA CYS A 34 12.46 -18.50 13.39
C CYS A 34 11.53 -18.83 12.22
N GLU A 35 10.44 -19.57 12.46
CA GLU A 35 9.43 -19.86 11.43
C GLU A 35 8.87 -18.58 10.81
N LEU A 36 8.58 -17.56 11.64
CA LEU A 36 8.07 -16.26 11.17
C LEU A 36 9.13 -15.48 10.37
N TYR A 37 10.41 -15.60 10.74
CA TYR A 37 11.50 -14.97 10.01
C TYR A 37 11.67 -15.58 8.63
N GLU A 38 11.68 -16.91 8.53
CA GLU A 38 11.78 -17.64 7.26
C GLU A 38 10.59 -17.36 6.35
N TRP A 39 9.36 -17.40 6.90
CA TRP A 39 8.15 -16.97 6.19
C TRP A 39 8.26 -15.53 5.66
N ALA A 40 8.79 -14.60 6.47
CA ALA A 40 8.94 -13.21 6.04
C ALA A 40 9.98 -13.05 4.92
N ALA A 41 11.02 -13.89 4.90
CA ALA A 41 11.98 -13.94 3.80
C ALA A 41 11.33 -14.48 2.51
N GLU A 42 10.52 -15.54 2.60
CA GLU A 42 9.75 -16.06 1.47
C GLU A 42 8.76 -15.01 0.93
N LEU A 43 8.04 -14.33 1.82
CA LEU A 43 7.13 -13.24 1.46
C LEU A 43 7.86 -12.09 0.77
N ASN A 44 9.06 -11.73 1.25
CA ASN A 44 9.89 -10.70 0.61
C ASN A 44 10.25 -11.09 -0.82
N SER A 45 10.73 -12.33 -1.03
CA SER A 45 11.04 -12.88 -2.34
C SER A 45 9.83 -12.83 -3.29
N ALA A 46 8.68 -13.31 -2.84
CA ALA A 46 7.45 -13.32 -3.64
C ALA A 46 6.96 -11.90 -3.98
N ALA A 47 7.06 -10.95 -3.04
CA ALA A 47 6.71 -9.55 -3.28
C ALA A 47 7.70 -8.85 -4.23
N PHE A 48 8.98 -9.20 -4.19
CA PHE A 48 10.00 -8.65 -5.09
C PHE A 48 9.77 -9.09 -6.54
N GLN A 49 9.24 -10.30 -6.75
CA GLN A 49 8.80 -10.77 -8.06
C GLN A 49 7.72 -9.87 -8.66
N ALA A 50 6.69 -9.50 -7.88
CA ALA A 50 5.65 -8.59 -8.33
C ALA A 50 6.21 -7.19 -8.64
N ILE A 51 7.10 -6.67 -7.78
CA ILE A 51 7.80 -5.39 -8.01
C ILE A 51 8.61 -5.42 -9.31
N HIS A 52 9.30 -6.52 -9.61
CA HIS A 52 10.08 -6.66 -10.84
C HIS A 52 9.21 -6.43 -12.08
N TYR A 53 8.02 -7.05 -12.15
CA TYR A 53 7.10 -6.86 -13.26
C TYR A 53 6.63 -5.41 -13.38
N VAL A 54 6.21 -4.81 -12.26
CA VAL A 54 5.74 -3.42 -12.22
C VAL A 54 6.83 -2.45 -12.64
N GLU A 55 8.06 -2.62 -12.16
CA GLU A 55 9.19 -1.74 -12.50
C GLU A 55 9.50 -1.74 -13.99
N VAL A 56 9.50 -2.92 -14.61
CA VAL A 56 9.74 -3.06 -16.06
C VAL A 56 8.60 -2.44 -16.87
N ILE A 57 7.35 -2.73 -16.53
CA ILE A 57 6.18 -2.24 -17.26
C ILE A 57 6.06 -0.71 -17.12
N LEU A 58 6.12 -0.20 -15.88
CA LEU A 58 6.05 1.24 -15.59
C LEU A 58 7.12 2.02 -16.36
N ARG A 59 8.37 1.54 -16.30
CA ARG A 59 9.47 2.16 -17.02
C ARG A 59 9.19 2.21 -18.52
N ASN A 60 8.84 1.07 -19.11
CA ASN A 60 8.68 0.98 -20.55
C ASN A 60 7.48 1.82 -21.03
N ALA A 61 6.41 1.90 -20.24
CA ALA A 61 5.26 2.75 -20.52
C ALA A 61 5.63 4.24 -20.51
N ILE A 62 6.38 4.71 -19.51
CA ILE A 62 6.85 6.11 -19.45
C ILE A 62 7.85 6.39 -20.57
N ASP A 63 8.81 5.50 -20.78
CA ASP A 63 9.85 5.61 -21.80
C ASP A 63 9.23 5.75 -23.21
N LEU A 64 8.21 4.96 -23.53
CA LEU A 64 7.48 5.04 -24.80
C LEU A 64 6.87 6.44 -25.04
N GLN A 65 6.30 7.06 -24.00
CA GLN A 65 5.73 8.40 -24.15
C GLN A 65 6.80 9.47 -24.31
N LEU A 66 7.94 9.33 -23.63
CA LEU A 66 9.08 10.24 -23.79
C LEU A 66 9.70 10.14 -25.18
N GLN A 67 9.78 8.93 -25.74
CA GLN A 67 10.19 8.70 -27.14
C GLN A 67 9.29 9.44 -28.11
N LYS A 68 7.96 9.32 -27.95
CA LYS A 68 6.95 10.00 -28.78
C LYS A 68 7.06 11.52 -28.67
N ARG A 69 7.19 12.07 -27.45
CA ARG A 69 7.35 13.52 -27.21
C ARG A 69 8.55 14.11 -27.96
N ARG A 70 9.62 13.33 -28.10
CA ARG A 70 10.86 13.77 -28.77
C ARG A 70 10.98 13.32 -30.22
N ASN A 71 9.96 12.63 -30.74
CA ASN A 71 9.97 12.06 -32.08
C ASN A 71 11.30 11.34 -32.37
N GLU A 72 11.71 10.44 -31.47
CA GLU A 72 12.99 9.74 -31.57
C GLU A 72 13.16 9.00 -32.90
N ASP A 73 12.05 8.53 -33.49
CA ASP A 73 12.06 7.86 -34.80
C ASP A 73 12.57 8.78 -35.91
N ALA A 74 12.22 10.07 -35.89
CA ALA A 74 12.73 11.04 -36.86
C ALA A 74 14.05 11.66 -36.41
N ALA A 75 14.16 12.05 -35.15
CA ALA A 75 15.31 12.78 -34.62
C ALA A 75 16.56 11.90 -34.44
N LYS A 76 16.39 10.60 -34.23
CA LYS A 76 17.44 9.61 -33.92
C LYS A 76 18.29 9.97 -32.68
N ILE A 77 17.80 10.86 -31.82
CA ILE A 77 18.43 11.27 -30.57
C ILE A 77 17.53 10.84 -29.41
N PRO A 78 18.01 9.99 -28.48
CA PRO A 78 17.26 9.61 -27.30
C PRO A 78 16.77 10.79 -26.46
N TRP A 79 15.56 10.69 -25.91
CA TRP A 79 14.93 11.75 -25.11
C TRP A 79 15.80 12.21 -23.94
N PHE A 80 16.57 11.29 -23.36
CA PHE A 80 17.45 11.54 -22.22
C PHE A 80 18.77 12.25 -22.59
N LEU A 81 18.98 12.54 -23.88
CA LEU A 81 20.06 13.41 -24.36
C LEU A 81 19.53 14.79 -24.81
N THR A 82 18.25 15.07 -24.56
CA THR A 82 17.61 16.33 -24.92
C THR A 82 16.90 16.92 -23.71
N PRO A 83 16.87 18.25 -23.54
CA PRO A 83 16.10 18.85 -22.46
C PRO A 83 14.63 18.47 -22.53
N LEU A 84 14.01 18.05 -21.43
CA LEU A 84 12.59 17.66 -21.38
C LEU A 84 11.64 18.85 -21.21
N GLY A 85 12.16 20.08 -21.11
CA GLY A 85 11.37 21.27 -20.77
C GLY A 85 10.97 21.30 -19.29
N SER A 86 11.81 20.72 -18.43
CA SER A 86 11.74 20.91 -16.97
C SER A 86 12.60 22.12 -16.57
N ASP A 87 12.45 22.59 -15.33
CA ASP A 87 13.38 23.58 -14.77
C ASP A 87 14.83 23.08 -14.80
N ASN A 88 15.81 24.00 -14.73
CA ASN A 88 17.23 23.68 -14.86
C ASN A 88 17.70 22.62 -13.85
N LYS A 89 17.22 22.67 -12.61
CA LYS A 89 17.62 21.73 -11.56
C LYS A 89 17.08 20.33 -11.85
N SER A 90 15.81 20.25 -12.23
CA SER A 90 15.13 19.04 -12.66
C SER A 90 15.84 18.39 -13.86
N GLN A 91 16.30 19.20 -14.83
CA GLN A 91 17.06 18.70 -15.97
C GLN A 91 18.44 18.16 -15.55
N GLN A 92 19.16 18.88 -14.68
CA GLN A 92 20.46 18.43 -14.15
C GLN A 92 20.37 17.08 -13.42
N GLU A 93 19.30 16.84 -12.66
CA GLU A 93 19.10 15.56 -11.98
C GLU A 93 18.88 14.40 -12.98
N ILE A 94 18.18 14.65 -14.09
CA ILE A 94 17.98 13.67 -15.16
C ILE A 94 19.32 13.36 -15.83
N ASP A 95 20.04 14.40 -16.24
CA ASP A 95 21.33 14.28 -16.93
C ASP A 95 22.35 13.55 -16.05
N TYR A 96 22.38 13.86 -14.75
CA TYR A 96 23.24 13.19 -13.78
C TYR A 96 22.92 11.69 -13.67
N ALA A 97 21.64 11.32 -13.51
CA ALA A 97 21.24 9.93 -13.41
C ALA A 97 21.62 9.13 -14.67
N VAL A 98 21.41 9.72 -15.84
CA VAL A 98 21.79 9.12 -17.13
C VAL A 98 23.30 8.98 -17.25
N ALA A 99 24.06 10.02 -16.90
CA ALA A 99 25.52 10.00 -16.94
C ALA A 99 26.11 8.89 -16.04
N GLN A 100 25.57 8.72 -14.82
CA GLN A 100 25.98 7.65 -13.90
C GLN A 100 25.75 6.25 -14.48
N VAL A 101 24.60 6.01 -15.12
CA VAL A 101 24.32 4.72 -15.77
C VAL A 101 25.29 4.48 -16.92
N ARG A 102 25.51 5.48 -17.78
CA ARG A 102 26.42 5.39 -18.93
C ARG A 102 27.85 5.13 -18.49
N GLU A 103 28.33 5.82 -17.45
CA GLU A 103 29.66 5.62 -16.89
C GLU A 103 29.82 4.17 -16.38
N ARG A 104 28.85 3.67 -15.61
CA ARG A 104 28.84 2.28 -15.13
C ARG A 104 28.87 1.27 -16.28
N LEU A 105 28.07 1.48 -17.33
CA LEU A 105 28.03 0.59 -18.50
C LEU A 105 29.37 0.60 -19.24
N ARG A 106 29.95 1.78 -19.48
CA ARG A 106 31.25 1.92 -20.17
C ARG A 106 32.41 1.29 -19.41
N LYS A 107 32.37 1.29 -18.07
CA LYS A 107 33.35 0.60 -17.22
C LYS A 107 33.30 -0.92 -17.39
N VAL A 108 32.13 -1.48 -17.70
CA VAL A 108 31.97 -2.92 -17.98
C VAL A 108 32.34 -3.24 -19.42
N ASP A 109 31.75 -2.53 -20.38
CA ASP A 109 32.05 -2.64 -21.82
C ASP A 109 31.44 -1.41 -22.52
N LYS A 110 32.23 -0.67 -23.29
CA LYS A 110 31.76 0.51 -24.04
C LYS A 110 30.59 0.18 -24.98
N ARG A 111 30.52 -1.04 -25.53
CA ARG A 111 29.41 -1.49 -26.39
C ARG A 111 28.08 -1.63 -25.65
N LYS A 112 28.08 -1.65 -24.32
CA LYS A 112 26.87 -1.67 -23.50
C LYS A 112 26.24 -0.29 -23.29
N ASP A 113 26.90 0.81 -23.69
CA ASP A 113 26.34 2.18 -23.67
C ASP A 113 25.28 2.36 -24.78
N THR A 114 24.19 1.60 -24.68
CA THR A 114 23.07 1.57 -25.63
C THR A 114 21.82 2.14 -25.00
N ARG A 115 20.89 2.67 -25.81
CA ARG A 115 19.58 3.18 -25.35
C ARG A 115 18.88 2.19 -24.42
N ALA A 116 18.80 0.92 -24.83
CA ALA A 116 18.12 -0.13 -24.07
C ALA A 116 18.77 -0.37 -22.70
N GLN A 117 20.11 -0.42 -22.64
CA GLN A 117 20.83 -0.62 -21.38
C GLN A 117 20.78 0.61 -20.47
N ILE A 118 20.79 1.82 -21.03
CA ILE A 118 20.64 3.06 -20.27
C ILE A 118 19.26 3.09 -19.62
N VAL A 119 18.20 2.92 -20.40
CA VAL A 119 16.82 2.87 -19.89
C VAL A 119 16.71 1.76 -18.85
N ALA A 120 17.24 0.57 -19.13
CA ALA A 120 17.23 -0.55 -18.20
C ALA A 120 17.99 -0.30 -16.88
N GLY A 121 19.06 0.50 -16.94
CA GLY A 121 19.93 0.80 -15.81
C GLY A 121 19.45 1.94 -14.90
N LEU A 122 18.45 2.72 -15.33
CA LEU A 122 17.79 3.74 -14.52
C LEU A 122 16.89 3.09 -13.47
N THR A 123 17.04 3.52 -12.22
CA THR A 123 16.37 2.90 -11.05
C THR A 123 14.87 3.19 -11.01
N PHE A 124 14.07 2.37 -10.32
CA PHE A 124 12.68 2.73 -9.99
C PHE A 124 12.54 4.16 -9.43
N GLY A 125 13.48 4.57 -8.58
CA GLY A 125 13.48 5.91 -7.98
C GLY A 125 13.60 7.04 -9.00
N PHE A 126 14.32 6.82 -10.10
CA PHE A 126 14.40 7.76 -11.22
C PHE A 126 13.03 7.92 -11.89
N TRP A 127 12.37 6.81 -12.25
CA TRP A 127 11.07 6.83 -12.91
C TRP A 127 9.98 7.45 -12.02
N ALA A 128 9.99 7.11 -10.73
CA ALA A 128 9.11 7.74 -9.75
C ALA A 128 9.34 9.25 -9.64
N ASN A 129 10.60 9.72 -9.71
CA ASN A 129 10.93 11.14 -9.61
C ASN A 129 10.23 11.97 -10.71
N LEU A 130 10.10 11.43 -11.92
CA LEU A 130 9.40 12.10 -13.02
C LEU A 130 7.91 12.39 -12.74
N LEU A 131 7.32 11.78 -11.71
CA LEU A 131 5.93 12.02 -11.27
C LEU A 131 5.81 13.05 -10.14
N GLN A 132 6.90 13.69 -9.71
CA GLN A 132 6.84 14.76 -8.70
C GLN A 132 6.14 16.02 -9.23
N THR A 133 5.62 16.83 -8.30
CA THR A 133 4.87 18.07 -8.62
C THR A 133 5.69 19.05 -9.46
N ARG A 134 7.01 19.11 -9.30
CA ARG A 134 7.88 19.96 -10.14
C ARG A 134 7.91 19.58 -11.62
N HIS A 135 7.47 18.37 -11.97
CA HIS A 135 7.34 17.89 -13.34
C HIS A 135 5.88 17.90 -13.82
N GLU A 136 5.02 18.75 -13.26
CA GLU A 136 3.60 18.83 -13.62
C GLU A 136 3.38 19.12 -15.11
N ASP A 137 4.21 19.97 -15.73
CA ASP A 137 4.10 20.25 -17.16
C ASP A 137 4.45 19.02 -18.01
N LEU A 138 5.51 18.29 -17.63
CA LEU A 138 5.88 17.02 -18.26
C LEU A 138 4.80 15.95 -18.05
N TRP A 139 4.13 15.94 -16.90
CA TRP A 139 2.97 15.10 -16.65
C TRP A 139 1.85 15.39 -17.64
N ARG A 140 1.38 16.65 -17.68
CA ARG A 140 0.24 17.08 -18.49
C ARG A 140 0.47 16.88 -19.98
N SER A 141 1.69 17.12 -20.44
CA SER A 141 2.02 17.04 -21.87
C SER A 141 2.50 15.66 -22.33
N THR A 142 2.87 14.75 -21.44
CA THR A 142 3.48 13.46 -21.84
C THR A 142 3.20 12.30 -20.89
N ILE A 143 3.62 12.36 -19.62
CA ILE A 143 3.62 11.17 -18.75
C ILE A 143 2.21 10.63 -18.49
N ARG A 144 1.18 11.49 -18.44
CA ARG A 144 -0.21 11.04 -18.27
C ARG A 144 -0.66 10.01 -19.33
N HIS A 145 -0.06 10.06 -20.52
CA HIS A 145 -0.39 9.14 -21.62
C HIS A 145 0.21 7.74 -21.45
N ALA A 146 1.07 7.54 -20.44
CA ALA A 146 1.51 6.22 -20.01
C ALA A 146 0.44 5.50 -19.17
N PHE A 147 -0.60 6.23 -18.74
CA PHE A 147 -1.69 5.74 -17.89
C PHE A 147 -3.05 6.02 -18.54
N PRO A 148 -3.32 5.49 -19.75
CA PRO A 148 -4.52 5.83 -20.53
C PRO A 148 -5.84 5.52 -19.82
N ARG A 149 -5.84 4.56 -18.88
CA ARG A 149 -7.03 4.14 -18.13
C ARG A 149 -7.13 4.76 -16.74
N SER A 150 -6.18 5.62 -16.37
CA SER A 150 -6.29 6.43 -15.15
C SER A 150 -7.28 7.58 -15.34
N SER A 151 -7.51 8.35 -14.28
CA SER A 151 -8.26 9.61 -14.34
C SER A 151 -7.58 10.72 -15.16
N GLY A 152 -6.32 10.53 -15.56
CA GLY A 152 -5.45 11.57 -16.13
C GLY A 152 -4.82 12.50 -15.10
N ASN A 153 -5.18 12.39 -13.81
CA ASN A 153 -4.67 13.23 -12.75
C ASN A 153 -3.41 12.65 -12.10
N ARG A 154 -2.36 13.46 -11.99
CA ARG A 154 -1.10 13.06 -11.33
C ARG A 154 -1.32 12.70 -9.88
N SER A 155 -2.24 13.38 -9.22
CA SER A 155 -2.58 13.16 -7.82
C SER A 155 -3.14 11.76 -7.56
N ASP A 156 -3.66 11.05 -8.57
CA ASP A 156 -4.10 9.66 -8.42
C ASP A 156 -2.93 8.69 -8.59
N VAL A 157 -2.10 8.90 -9.61
CA VAL A 157 -1.02 7.96 -9.99
C VAL A 157 0.23 8.10 -9.13
N ALA A 158 0.70 9.33 -8.91
CA ALA A 158 1.98 9.58 -8.24
C ALA A 158 2.02 9.02 -6.80
N PRO A 159 0.98 9.15 -5.96
CA PRO A 159 1.00 8.57 -4.62
C PRO A 159 1.16 7.05 -4.59
N ILE A 160 0.56 6.32 -5.55
CA ILE A 160 0.75 4.88 -5.67
C ILE A 160 2.21 4.58 -6.00
N VAL A 161 2.77 5.21 -7.03
CA VAL A 161 4.17 5.00 -7.42
C VAL A 161 5.15 5.34 -6.28
N PHE A 162 4.89 6.40 -5.52
CA PHE A 162 5.73 6.75 -4.36
C PHE A 162 5.63 5.75 -3.21
N LYS A 163 4.44 5.21 -2.93
CA LYS A 163 4.27 4.13 -1.94
C LYS A 163 4.97 2.86 -2.38
N LEU A 164 4.85 2.48 -3.65
CA LEU A 164 5.54 1.33 -4.23
C LEU A 164 7.06 1.52 -4.20
N ARG A 165 7.59 2.73 -4.40
CA ARG A 165 9.02 3.02 -4.21
C ARG A 165 9.47 2.71 -2.78
N THR A 166 8.72 3.18 -1.79
CA THR A 166 9.01 2.93 -0.36
C THR A 166 8.93 1.44 -0.03
N PHE A 167 7.92 0.74 -0.55
CA PHE A 167 7.77 -0.70 -0.38
C PHE A 167 8.92 -1.47 -1.04
N ARG A 168 9.26 -1.17 -2.29
CA ARG A 168 10.40 -1.73 -3.02
C ARG A 168 11.71 -1.55 -2.27
N ASN A 169 11.95 -0.34 -1.73
CA ASN A 169 13.17 -0.08 -0.96
C ASN A 169 13.21 -0.90 0.32
N ARG A 170 12.08 -1.03 1.03
CA ARG A 170 11.96 -1.90 2.19
C ARG A 170 12.33 -3.35 1.85
N LEU A 171 11.80 -3.88 0.74
CA LEU A 171 12.13 -5.23 0.29
C LEU A 171 13.62 -5.38 -0.02
N ALA A 172 14.20 -4.44 -0.77
CA ALA A 172 15.62 -4.42 -1.15
C ALA A 172 16.58 -4.30 0.04
N HIS A 173 16.13 -3.70 1.16
CA HIS A 173 16.89 -3.63 2.41
C HIS A 173 16.65 -4.83 3.34
N HIS A 174 15.84 -5.82 2.93
CA HIS A 174 15.43 -6.95 3.77
C HIS A 174 14.83 -6.51 5.11
N ASP A 175 14.14 -5.37 5.12
CA ASP A 175 13.45 -4.87 6.30
C ASP A 175 12.25 -5.75 6.65
N SER A 176 11.85 -5.71 7.92
CA SER A 176 10.69 -6.46 8.40
C SER A 176 9.39 -6.07 7.68
N LEU A 177 8.66 -7.09 7.24
CA LEU A 177 7.34 -6.98 6.61
C LEU A 177 6.17 -7.24 7.58
N LEU A 178 6.45 -7.54 8.86
CA LEU A 178 5.42 -7.98 9.82
C LEU A 178 4.26 -6.99 10.00
N ALA A 179 4.56 -5.69 9.88
CA ALA A 179 3.60 -4.60 10.02
C ALA A 179 3.15 -4.00 8.67
N VAL A 180 3.60 -4.56 7.54
CA VAL A 180 3.28 -4.07 6.20
C VAL A 180 2.13 -4.87 5.64
N ASP A 181 1.05 -4.19 5.24
CA ASP A 181 -0.06 -4.78 4.51
C ASP A 181 0.35 -5.11 3.06
N VAL A 182 1.02 -6.26 2.89
CA VAL A 182 1.55 -6.73 1.60
C VAL A 182 0.42 -6.97 0.59
N PRO A 183 -0.70 -7.66 0.92
CA PRO A 183 -1.81 -7.79 -0.01
C PRO A 183 -2.34 -6.44 -0.51
N PHE A 184 -2.42 -5.44 0.36
CA PHE A 184 -2.77 -4.08 -0.08
C PHE A 184 -1.72 -3.48 -1.04
N GLN A 185 -0.41 -3.67 -0.81
CA GLN A 185 0.61 -3.22 -1.76
C GLN A 185 0.50 -3.93 -3.12
N ILE A 186 0.20 -5.23 -3.14
CA ILE A 186 -0.02 -5.99 -4.38
C ILE A 186 -1.24 -5.46 -5.13
N ASN A 187 -2.35 -5.18 -4.44
CA ASN A 187 -3.52 -4.56 -5.06
C ASN A 187 -3.20 -3.18 -5.66
N GLN A 188 -2.39 -2.37 -4.99
CA GLN A 188 -1.93 -1.09 -5.54
C GLN A 188 -1.07 -1.27 -6.80
N MET A 189 -0.26 -2.32 -6.88
CA MET A 189 0.48 -2.68 -8.10
C MET A 189 -0.47 -3.06 -9.24
N ILE A 190 -1.48 -3.89 -8.96
CA ILE A 190 -2.49 -4.30 -9.93
C ILE A 190 -3.27 -3.08 -10.44
N THR A 191 -3.68 -2.17 -9.57
CA THR A 191 -4.34 -0.90 -9.96
C THR A 191 -3.43 -0.06 -10.85
N LEU A 192 -2.15 0.08 -10.51
CA LEU A 192 -1.20 0.84 -11.32
C LEU A 192 -1.03 0.21 -12.71
N LEU A 193 -0.95 -1.12 -12.79
CA LEU A 193 -0.87 -1.81 -14.07
C LEU A 193 -2.17 -1.66 -14.87
N ASP A 194 -3.35 -1.75 -14.26
CA ASP A 194 -4.63 -1.57 -14.97
C ASP A 194 -4.74 -0.17 -15.58
N TRP A 195 -4.14 0.84 -14.94
CA TRP A 195 -4.04 2.18 -15.52
C TRP A 195 -3.14 2.24 -16.76
N ILE A 196 -2.13 1.38 -16.85
CA ILE A 196 -1.20 1.27 -17.98
C ILE A 196 -1.81 0.39 -19.08
N ASP A 197 -2.23 -0.82 -18.72
CA ASP A 197 -2.68 -1.90 -19.59
C ASP A 197 -3.48 -2.95 -18.79
N GLU A 198 -4.69 -3.27 -19.24
CA GLU A 198 -5.61 -4.18 -18.53
C GLU A 198 -5.10 -5.63 -18.49
N ASP A 199 -4.50 -6.10 -19.58
CA ASP A 199 -3.98 -7.48 -19.67
C ASP A 199 -2.77 -7.66 -18.74
N ALA A 200 -1.93 -6.64 -18.62
CA ALA A 200 -0.83 -6.64 -17.66
C ALA A 200 -1.32 -6.76 -16.20
N ALA A 201 -2.43 -6.10 -15.87
CA ALA A 201 -3.04 -6.18 -14.54
C ALA A 201 -3.63 -7.57 -14.26
N HIS A 202 -4.34 -8.14 -15.24
CA HIS A 202 -4.87 -9.50 -15.15
C HIS A 202 -3.72 -10.50 -14.97
N TRP A 203 -2.69 -10.42 -15.82
CA TRP A 203 -1.54 -11.30 -15.75
C TRP A 203 -0.79 -11.22 -14.42
N LEU A 204 -0.59 -10.01 -13.85
CA LEU A 204 0.01 -9.89 -12.53
C LEU A 204 -0.84 -10.56 -11.45
N ARG A 205 -2.17 -10.35 -11.48
CA ARG A 205 -3.11 -10.97 -10.55
C ARG A 205 -3.07 -12.50 -10.60
N SER A 206 -2.86 -13.10 -11.77
CA SER A 206 -2.78 -14.56 -11.91
C SER A 206 -1.41 -15.15 -11.56
N THR A 207 -0.36 -14.34 -11.52
CA THR A 207 1.04 -14.81 -11.43
C THR A 207 1.70 -14.48 -10.10
N GLU A 208 1.27 -13.41 -9.43
CA GLU A 208 1.83 -13.02 -8.13
C GLU A 208 1.61 -14.10 -7.07
N LYS A 209 2.64 -14.38 -6.26
CA LYS A 209 2.60 -15.39 -5.21
C LYS A 209 2.54 -14.80 -3.81
N ALA A 210 2.71 -13.49 -3.69
CA ALA A 210 2.88 -12.82 -2.41
C ALA A 210 1.60 -12.92 -1.57
N THR A 211 0.42 -12.86 -2.19
CA THR A 211 -0.85 -13.03 -1.47
C THR A 211 -0.99 -14.44 -0.90
N ALA A 212 -0.63 -15.46 -1.67
CA ALA A 212 -0.70 -16.86 -1.24
C ALA A 212 0.30 -17.15 -0.11
N VAL A 213 1.56 -16.69 -0.25
CA VAL A 213 2.58 -16.80 0.81
C VAL A 213 2.14 -16.03 2.06
N HIS A 214 1.55 -14.84 1.89
CA HIS A 214 1.05 -14.05 3.02
C HIS A 214 -0.01 -14.81 3.83
N ALA A 215 -0.89 -15.56 3.16
CA ALA A 215 -1.93 -16.37 3.81
C ALA A 215 -1.37 -17.56 4.61
N GLN A 216 -0.16 -18.02 4.30
CA GLN A 216 0.51 -19.15 4.97
C GLN A 216 1.30 -18.74 6.23
N ARG A 217 1.06 -17.53 6.76
CA ARG A 217 1.75 -17.04 7.94
C ARG A 217 1.64 -18.03 9.12
N PRO A 218 2.75 -18.45 9.76
CA PRO A 218 2.78 -19.62 10.65
C PRO A 218 1.99 -19.51 11.97
N PHE A 219 1.52 -18.33 12.39
CA PHE A 219 0.65 -18.22 13.57
C PHE A 219 -0.23 -16.98 13.60
N ALA A 220 -1.29 -17.09 14.41
CA ALA A 220 -2.36 -16.12 14.57
C ALA A 220 -1.83 -14.72 14.88
N ARG A 221 -2.48 -13.75 14.24
CA ARG A 221 -2.14 -12.34 14.37
C ARG A 221 -3.25 -11.59 15.09
N ASN A 222 -2.92 -10.38 15.53
CA ASN A 222 -3.88 -9.30 15.53
C ASN A 222 -4.48 -9.11 14.12
N ASP A 223 -5.62 -9.74 13.90
CA ASP A 223 -6.46 -9.68 12.70
C ASP A 223 -7.44 -8.50 12.74
N THR A 224 -7.56 -7.82 13.89
CA THR A 224 -8.50 -6.71 14.08
C THR A 224 -7.76 -5.43 14.42
N VAL A 225 -8.09 -4.34 13.71
CA VAL A 225 -7.68 -2.98 14.10
C VAL A 225 -8.78 -2.31 14.90
N VAL A 226 -8.46 -1.82 16.09
CA VAL A 226 -9.32 -0.95 16.90
C VAL A 226 -8.94 0.50 16.59
N VAL A 227 -9.87 1.25 16.01
CA VAL A 227 -9.67 2.66 15.62
C VAL A 227 -10.41 3.60 16.56
N ALA A 228 -9.91 4.83 16.69
CA ALA A 228 -10.67 5.90 17.33
C ALA A 228 -12.00 6.12 16.60
N GLY A 229 -13.10 6.08 17.36
CA GLY A 229 -14.46 5.95 16.84
C GLY A 229 -15.34 7.19 17.00
N ALA A 230 -14.82 8.35 17.42
CA ALA A 230 -15.64 9.54 17.69
C ALA A 230 -16.53 9.91 16.49
N ASP A 231 -15.92 10.08 15.32
CA ASP A 231 -16.65 10.37 14.07
C ASP A 231 -16.92 9.10 13.26
N ALA A 232 -16.05 8.10 13.40
CA ALA A 232 -16.08 6.87 12.61
C ALA A 232 -17.21 5.91 13.00
N TRP A 233 -17.62 5.87 14.27
CA TRP A 233 -18.67 4.97 14.74
C TRP A 233 -20.06 5.35 14.18
N PRO A 234 -20.52 6.62 14.28
CA PRO A 234 -21.79 7.02 13.65
C PRO A 234 -21.81 6.79 12.13
N LEU A 235 -20.70 7.06 11.43
CA LEU A 235 -20.60 6.82 10.00
C LEU A 235 -20.75 5.33 9.66
N TYR A 236 -20.07 4.45 10.40
CA TYR A 236 -20.21 3.02 10.23
C TYR A 236 -21.66 2.53 10.44
N GLN A 237 -22.36 3.08 11.43
CA GLN A 237 -23.76 2.72 11.68
C GLN A 237 -24.70 3.12 10.52
N LYS A 238 -24.39 4.21 9.81
CA LYS A 238 -25.18 4.69 8.67
C LYS A 238 -24.85 3.97 7.36
N VAL A 239 -23.56 3.82 7.05
CA VAL A 239 -23.11 3.41 5.70
C VAL A 239 -22.11 2.26 5.71
N HIS A 240 -21.86 1.63 6.86
CA HIS A 240 -20.96 0.48 6.99
C HIS A 240 -19.58 0.75 6.35
N ALA A 241 -19.01 1.90 6.67
CA ALA A 241 -17.71 2.32 6.17
C ALA A 241 -16.86 2.92 7.28
N TYR A 242 -15.55 2.82 7.10
CA TYR A 242 -14.59 3.58 7.89
C TYR A 242 -13.77 4.48 6.96
N VAL A 243 -13.75 5.79 7.27
CA VAL A 243 -13.07 6.82 6.47
C VAL A 243 -11.96 7.44 7.31
N CYS A 244 -10.77 7.60 6.72
CA CYS A 244 -9.63 8.21 7.39
C CYS A 244 -8.71 8.95 6.40
N GLN A 245 -7.67 9.59 6.94
CA GLN A 245 -6.70 10.34 6.15
C GLN A 245 -6.02 9.45 5.08
N PRO A 246 -5.74 9.99 3.89
CA PRO A 246 -5.19 9.23 2.78
C PRO A 246 -3.76 8.79 3.11
N GLY A 247 -3.39 7.58 2.69
CA GLY A 247 -2.08 7.01 2.97
C GLY A 247 -1.82 6.60 4.42
N ARG A 248 -2.82 6.65 5.31
CA ARG A 248 -2.69 6.12 6.67
C ARG A 248 -2.35 4.63 6.60
N ALA A 249 -1.24 4.25 7.22
CA ALA A 249 -0.77 2.87 7.26
C ALA A 249 -1.59 2.00 8.22
N PHE A 250 -1.72 0.72 7.88
CA PHE A 250 -2.37 -0.31 8.70
C PHE A 250 -1.51 -1.58 8.65
N GLN A 251 -1.47 -2.34 9.73
CA GLN A 251 -1.02 -3.75 9.65
C GLN A 251 -2.06 -4.55 8.83
N PRO A 252 -1.71 -5.68 8.18
CA PRO A 252 -2.66 -6.48 7.36
C PRO A 252 -3.88 -7.09 8.12
N VAL A 253 -4.89 -6.31 8.47
CA VAL A 253 -6.03 -6.76 9.29
C VAL A 253 -7.20 -7.20 8.41
N GLU A 254 -8.01 -8.13 8.92
CA GLU A 254 -9.24 -8.61 8.29
C GLU A 254 -10.47 -7.94 8.89
N HIS A 255 -10.37 -7.44 10.12
CA HIS A 255 -11.48 -6.86 10.86
C HIS A 255 -11.15 -5.47 11.36
N LEU A 256 -12.20 -4.69 11.60
CA LEU A 256 -12.12 -3.39 12.23
C LEU A 256 -13.05 -3.36 13.46
N ALA A 257 -12.68 -2.61 14.48
CA ALA A 257 -13.49 -2.33 15.65
C ALA A 257 -13.36 -0.84 16.04
N PHE A 258 -14.37 -0.30 16.71
CA PHE A 258 -14.44 1.13 17.00
C PHE A 258 -14.31 1.39 18.50
N TYR A 259 -13.42 2.28 18.90
CA TYR A 259 -13.28 2.73 20.29
C TYR A 259 -13.81 4.16 20.44
N THR A 260 -14.93 4.32 21.13
CA THR A 260 -15.53 5.63 21.43
C THR A 260 -16.27 5.58 22.76
N ALA A 261 -16.49 6.73 23.40
CA ALA A 261 -17.14 6.82 24.71
C ALA A 261 -16.53 5.88 25.78
N ARG A 262 -15.19 5.78 25.80
CA ARG A 262 -14.43 4.89 26.68
C ARG A 262 -14.81 3.41 26.59
N ALA A 263 -15.28 2.95 25.43
CA ALA A 263 -15.55 1.54 25.21
C ALA A 263 -15.26 1.13 23.75
N ILE A 264 -14.88 -0.13 23.56
CA ILE A 264 -14.91 -0.74 22.22
C ILE A 264 -16.37 -1.09 21.92
N GLN A 265 -16.86 -0.63 20.79
CA GLN A 265 -18.25 -0.82 20.35
C GLN A 265 -18.51 -2.27 19.94
N PRO A 266 -19.78 -2.71 19.92
CA PRO A 266 -20.11 -4.14 19.85
C PRO A 266 -19.83 -4.79 18.49
N GLU A 267 -19.76 -3.98 17.43
CA GLU A 267 -19.64 -4.47 16.06
C GLU A 267 -18.17 -4.61 15.66
N ILE A 268 -17.84 -5.80 15.14
CA ILE A 268 -16.52 -6.15 14.62
C ILE A 268 -16.70 -6.57 13.16
N PRO A 269 -16.86 -5.59 12.24
CA PRO A 269 -17.02 -5.87 10.83
C PRO A 269 -15.77 -6.45 10.17
N VAL A 270 -16.00 -7.23 9.12
CA VAL A 270 -14.99 -7.63 8.13
C VAL A 270 -14.67 -6.44 7.23
N ILE A 271 -13.39 -6.25 6.95
CA ILE A 271 -12.89 -5.36 5.90
C ILE A 271 -13.08 -6.08 4.57
N ARG A 272 -14.08 -5.64 3.80
CA ARG A 272 -14.35 -6.16 2.45
C ARG A 272 -13.37 -5.59 1.44
N GLU A 273 -13.08 -4.31 1.59
CA GLU A 273 -12.22 -3.59 0.66
C GLU A 273 -11.56 -2.40 1.34
N ARG A 274 -10.35 -2.07 0.85
CA ARG A 274 -9.59 -0.91 1.28
C ARG A 274 -9.19 -0.13 0.04
N ILE A 275 -9.69 1.10 -0.07
CA ILE A 275 -9.47 2.00 -1.20
C ILE A 275 -8.79 3.25 -0.65
N ASP A 276 -7.68 3.65 -1.25
CA ASP A 276 -6.90 4.79 -0.77
C ASP A 276 -6.88 5.90 -1.82
N ASN A 277 -6.65 7.13 -1.36
CA ASN A 277 -6.49 8.32 -2.19
C ASN A 277 -7.74 8.66 -3.03
N VAL A 278 -8.93 8.43 -2.48
CA VAL A 278 -10.23 8.74 -3.12
C VAL A 278 -10.54 10.22 -2.98
N ASP A 279 -10.91 10.87 -4.08
CA ASP A 279 -11.30 12.28 -4.10
C ASP A 279 -12.71 12.48 -3.54
N TRP A 280 -12.89 13.37 -2.56
CA TRP A 280 -14.18 13.52 -1.86
C TRP A 280 -15.05 14.60 -2.50
N THR A 281 -15.46 14.34 -3.74
CA THR A 281 -16.22 15.28 -4.56
C THR A 281 -17.45 14.63 -5.20
N THR A 282 -18.48 15.43 -5.50
CA THR A 282 -19.66 14.97 -6.24
C THR A 282 -19.29 14.49 -7.66
N ALA A 283 -18.25 15.06 -8.26
CA ALA A 283 -17.73 14.61 -9.54
C ALA A 283 -17.15 13.20 -9.45
N GLU A 284 -16.41 12.88 -8.39
CA GLU A 284 -15.91 11.52 -8.14
C GLU A 284 -17.06 10.53 -7.94
N SER A 285 -18.04 10.87 -7.12
CA SER A 285 -19.24 10.04 -6.90
C SER A 285 -19.93 9.72 -8.25
N ARG A 286 -20.18 10.72 -9.09
CA ARG A 286 -20.77 10.52 -10.44
C ARG A 286 -19.91 9.63 -11.33
N ARG A 287 -18.59 9.84 -11.34
CA ARG A 287 -17.65 9.03 -12.12
C ARG A 287 -17.71 7.56 -11.70
N ARG A 288 -17.72 7.29 -10.40
CA ARG A 288 -17.81 5.94 -9.82
C ARG A 288 -19.13 5.27 -10.20
N ARG A 289 -20.25 5.98 -10.08
CA ARG A 289 -21.55 5.42 -10.50
C ARG A 289 -21.59 5.05 -11.99
N ALA A 290 -20.88 5.78 -12.84
CA ALA A 290 -20.83 5.52 -14.27
C ALA A 290 -20.10 4.22 -14.66
N THR A 291 -19.29 3.62 -13.76
CA THR A 291 -18.59 2.36 -14.07
C THR A 291 -19.53 1.16 -14.03
N GLY A 292 -20.68 1.26 -13.34
CA GLY A 292 -21.60 0.15 -13.14
C GLY A 292 -21.11 -0.91 -12.16
N ASP A 293 -19.87 -0.81 -11.66
CA ASP A 293 -19.31 -1.75 -10.69
C ASP A 293 -19.99 -1.58 -9.32
N PRO A 294 -20.49 -2.67 -8.69
CA PRO A 294 -21.19 -2.57 -7.41
C PRO A 294 -20.37 -1.93 -6.28
N LYS A 295 -19.04 -2.07 -6.30
CA LYS A 295 -18.16 -1.50 -5.27
C LYS A 295 -17.99 -0.01 -5.47
N ASP A 296 -17.82 0.42 -6.72
CA ASP A 296 -17.79 1.83 -7.08
C ASP A 296 -19.12 2.53 -6.75
N GLN A 297 -20.26 1.86 -6.97
CA GLN A 297 -21.57 2.36 -6.54
C GLN A 297 -21.63 2.53 -5.02
N ARG A 298 -21.16 1.52 -4.26
CA ARG A 298 -21.11 1.60 -2.80
C ARG A 298 -20.21 2.73 -2.31
N LEU A 299 -19.05 2.92 -2.93
CA LEU A 299 -18.14 4.02 -2.61
C LEU A 299 -18.80 5.38 -2.90
N ALA A 300 -19.53 5.51 -4.01
CA ALA A 300 -20.27 6.73 -4.35
C ALA A 300 -21.34 7.05 -3.29
N ASP A 301 -22.10 6.06 -2.80
CA ASP A 301 -23.08 6.26 -1.73
C ASP A 301 -22.42 6.79 -0.44
N ILE A 302 -21.24 6.26 -0.09
CA ILE A 302 -20.47 6.71 1.09
C ILE A 302 -20.00 8.16 0.91
N ILE A 303 -19.52 8.52 -0.29
CA ILE A 303 -19.11 9.90 -0.60
C ILE A 303 -20.31 10.85 -0.44
N ASP A 304 -21.44 10.54 -1.07
CA ASP A 304 -22.63 11.38 -1.06
C ASP A 304 -23.17 11.58 0.37
N GLN A 305 -23.27 10.50 1.15
CA GLN A 305 -23.72 10.58 2.55
C GLN A 305 -22.75 11.38 3.42
N SER A 306 -21.44 11.19 3.24
CA SER A 306 -20.44 11.90 4.04
C SER A 306 -20.45 13.40 3.72
N ILE A 307 -20.62 13.78 2.44
CA ILE A 307 -20.80 15.17 2.02
C ILE A 307 -22.06 15.78 2.67
N ALA A 308 -23.16 15.04 2.70
CA ALA A 308 -24.39 15.48 3.37
C ALA A 308 -24.20 15.67 4.89
N ASP A 309 -23.34 14.85 5.50
CA ASP A 309 -22.94 14.98 6.91
C ASP A 309 -21.89 16.11 7.14
N GLY A 310 -21.55 16.90 6.13
CA GLY A 310 -20.67 18.07 6.21
C GLY A 310 -19.19 17.77 5.96
N TRP A 311 -18.83 16.54 5.57
CA TRP A 311 -17.45 16.19 5.22
C TRP A 311 -17.14 16.75 3.84
N THR A 312 -16.36 17.83 3.78
CA THR A 312 -16.10 18.55 2.53
C THR A 312 -14.62 18.51 2.14
N GLY A 313 -14.38 18.27 0.85
CA GLY A 313 -13.08 18.43 0.20
C GLY A 313 -12.01 17.42 0.63
N GLY A 314 -10.90 17.43 -0.11
CA GLY A 314 -9.73 16.61 0.16
C GLY A 314 -9.87 15.18 -0.36
N ARG A 315 -8.95 14.33 0.12
CA ARG A 315 -8.86 12.93 -0.27
C ARG A 315 -8.86 12.05 0.96
N TYR A 316 -9.40 10.85 0.83
CA TYR A 316 -9.52 9.92 1.96
C TYR A 316 -9.11 8.51 1.58
N GLN A 317 -8.82 7.73 2.62
CA GLN A 317 -8.77 6.28 2.58
C GLN A 317 -10.05 5.72 3.19
N VAL A 318 -10.70 4.82 2.45
CA VAL A 318 -12.00 4.22 2.78
C VAL A 318 -11.85 2.72 2.95
N PHE A 319 -12.50 2.20 3.98
CA PHE A 319 -12.68 0.78 4.20
C PHE A 319 -14.16 0.49 4.03
N LEU A 320 -14.49 -0.40 3.08
CA LEU A 320 -15.84 -0.94 2.95
C LEU A 320 -15.98 -2.08 3.95
N LEU A 321 -16.96 -1.97 4.85
CA LEU A 321 -17.12 -2.86 5.98
C LEU A 321 -18.42 -3.67 5.84
N SER A 322 -18.41 -4.91 6.32
CA SER A 322 -19.62 -5.74 6.40
C SER A 322 -20.66 -5.15 7.36
N ALA A 323 -21.95 -5.36 7.09
CA ALA A 323 -23.05 -5.04 7.99
C ALA A 323 -23.33 -6.16 9.01
N PRO A 324 -24.01 -5.87 10.13
CA PRO A 324 -24.50 -6.91 11.04
C PRO A 324 -25.34 -7.95 10.30
N GLY A 325 -25.00 -9.23 10.48
CA GLY A 325 -25.65 -10.37 9.80
C GLY A 325 -24.88 -10.89 8.58
N ASP A 326 -23.95 -10.13 8.02
CA ASP A 326 -23.11 -10.58 6.91
C ASP A 326 -22.13 -11.70 7.32
N THR A 327 -21.71 -12.52 6.36
CA THR A 327 -20.71 -13.59 6.60
C THR A 327 -19.41 -13.04 7.18
N GLY A 328 -19.00 -13.57 8.34
CA GLY A 328 -17.76 -13.20 9.03
C GLY A 328 -17.87 -11.95 9.90
N HIS A 329 -19.01 -11.25 9.87
CA HIS A 329 -19.33 -10.16 10.79
C HIS A 329 -19.51 -10.72 12.21
N HIS A 330 -19.01 -10.02 13.22
CA HIS A 330 -19.29 -10.38 14.62
C HIS A 330 -19.91 -9.22 15.40
N THR A 331 -21.10 -9.48 15.95
CA THR A 331 -21.82 -8.55 16.83
C THR A 331 -21.79 -9.06 18.26
N ARG A 332 -21.22 -8.27 19.17
CA ARG A 332 -21.25 -8.55 20.60
C ARG A 332 -22.57 -8.12 21.23
N ARG A 333 -22.93 -8.77 22.35
CA ARG A 333 -24.09 -8.37 23.18
C ARG A 333 -23.89 -7.03 23.91
N SER A 334 -22.65 -6.66 24.17
CA SER A 334 -22.30 -5.45 24.93
C SER A 334 -20.97 -4.88 24.44
N THR A 335 -20.76 -3.60 24.76
CA THR A 335 -19.47 -2.93 24.57
C THR A 335 -18.40 -3.50 25.50
N ILE A 336 -17.13 -3.22 25.19
CA ILE A 336 -15.97 -3.54 26.02
C ILE A 336 -15.53 -2.27 26.77
N PRO A 337 -15.92 -2.07 28.04
CA PRO A 337 -15.57 -0.88 28.78
C PRO A 337 -14.05 -0.75 29.01
N HIS A 338 -13.56 0.48 28.92
CA HIS A 338 -12.22 0.86 29.35
C HIS A 338 -12.25 1.36 30.79
N THR A 339 -11.75 0.52 31.69
CA THR A 339 -11.89 0.68 33.14
C THR A 339 -10.72 1.42 33.81
N ALA A 340 -9.66 1.75 33.07
CA ALA A 340 -8.59 2.60 33.61
C ALA A 340 -9.15 3.98 34.01
N PRO A 341 -8.55 4.69 34.99
CA PRO A 341 -9.00 6.01 35.39
C PRO A 341 -9.00 7.04 34.23
N PRO A 342 -9.73 8.16 34.34
CA PRO A 342 -9.60 9.27 33.40
C PRO A 342 -8.24 9.98 33.61
N GLY A 343 -7.49 10.23 32.52
CA GLY A 343 -6.26 11.02 32.57
C GLY A 343 -5.61 11.16 31.19
N ARG A 344 -4.69 12.13 31.05
CA ARG A 344 -3.96 12.36 29.79
C ARG A 344 -3.20 11.09 29.39
N GLY A 345 -3.49 10.58 28.20
CA GLY A 345 -2.89 9.36 27.67
C GLY A 345 -3.54 8.04 28.11
N GLN A 346 -4.64 8.08 28.88
CA GLN A 346 -5.35 6.88 29.35
C GLN A 346 -6.52 6.47 28.44
N ALA A 347 -6.43 6.74 27.13
CA ALA A 347 -7.37 6.17 26.17
C ALA A 347 -6.83 4.81 25.71
N TYR A 348 -7.70 3.79 25.61
CA TYR A 348 -7.28 2.47 25.12
C TYR A 348 -6.62 2.53 23.74
N THR A 349 -7.10 3.42 22.86
CA THR A 349 -6.50 3.71 21.55
C THR A 349 -6.07 5.18 21.45
N GLN A 350 -4.77 5.43 21.28
CA GLN A 350 -4.23 6.74 20.85
C GLN A 350 -3.89 6.69 19.35
N GLY A 351 -4.88 6.37 18.51
CA GLY A 351 -4.70 6.20 17.07
C GLY A 351 -5.27 4.87 16.57
N GLN A 352 -4.40 3.86 16.42
CA GLN A 352 -4.76 2.49 16.08
C GLN A 352 -4.22 1.56 17.18
N ARG A 353 -4.99 0.53 17.51
CA ARG A 353 -4.52 -0.61 18.29
C ARG A 353 -4.87 -1.89 17.56
N TYR A 354 -4.08 -2.93 17.76
CA TYR A 354 -4.24 -4.20 17.05
C TYR A 354 -4.54 -5.28 18.08
N ALA A 355 -5.55 -6.09 17.83
CA ALA A 355 -5.96 -7.17 18.72
C ALA A 355 -6.40 -8.41 17.91
N VAL A 356 -6.36 -9.56 18.57
CA VAL A 356 -6.91 -10.81 18.04
C VAL A 356 -8.43 -10.77 18.20
N ARG A 357 -9.18 -11.02 17.13
CA ARG A 357 -10.65 -11.02 17.10
C ARG A 357 -11.22 -11.90 18.18
N GLN A 358 -10.67 -13.10 18.37
CA GLN A 358 -11.16 -14.02 19.40
C GLN A 358 -11.05 -13.43 20.82
N LYS A 359 -9.97 -12.71 21.12
CA LYS A 359 -9.84 -11.99 22.40
C LYS A 359 -10.86 -10.85 22.49
N LEU A 360 -11.09 -10.13 21.39
CA LEU A 360 -12.15 -9.13 21.31
C LEU A 360 -13.55 -9.73 21.46
N ILE A 361 -13.80 -11.00 21.16
CA ILE A 361 -15.10 -11.64 21.37
C ILE A 361 -15.32 -11.98 22.85
N SER A 362 -14.29 -12.48 23.53
CA SER A 362 -14.40 -12.95 24.91
C SER A 362 -14.10 -11.91 26.00
N ALA A 363 -13.43 -10.80 25.66
CA ALA A 363 -13.02 -9.78 26.61
C ALA A 363 -14.21 -9.14 27.33
N ARG A 364 -14.09 -8.92 28.63
CA ARG A 364 -15.07 -8.16 29.44
C ARG A 364 -14.65 -6.71 29.59
N THR A 365 -13.36 -6.44 29.61
CA THR A 365 -12.79 -5.11 29.69
C THR A 365 -11.62 -4.99 28.72
N THR A 366 -11.19 -3.76 28.44
CA THR A 366 -10.00 -3.54 27.60
C THR A 366 -8.71 -4.10 28.19
N SER A 367 -8.66 -4.33 29.50
CA SER A 367 -7.48 -4.92 30.19
C SER A 367 -7.28 -6.39 29.84
N ASP A 368 -8.32 -7.06 29.34
CA ASP A 368 -8.23 -8.45 28.86
C ASP A 368 -7.54 -8.55 27.48
N LEU A 369 -7.30 -7.40 26.84
CA LEU A 369 -6.71 -7.28 25.50
C LEU A 369 -5.23 -6.85 25.52
N THR A 370 -4.68 -6.60 26.70
CA THR A 370 -3.26 -6.25 26.90
C THR A 370 -2.35 -7.46 26.93
#